data_AF-A0AAD6A4I2-F1
#
_entry.id   AF-A0AAD6A4I2-F1
#
_cell.length_a   1.000
_cell.length_b   1.000
_cell.length_c   1.000
_cell.angle_alpha   90.00
_cell.angle_beta   90.00
_cell.angle_gamma   90.00
#
_symmetry.space_group_name_H-M   'P 1'
#
loop_
_entity.id
_entity.type
_entity.pdbx_description
1 polymer ?
#
loop_
_entity_poly.entity_id
_entity_poly.type
_entity_poly.pdbx_seq_one_letter_code
_entity_poly.pdbx_strand_id
1 'polypeptide(L)'
;MTARAQRRMLNEVKKNPRVRKDLANFQNIASELEKQGKDSALLDSARYTEQVNNITSDFEKRFRDFALLEPIATFMCYPFSEDHDIDSLAQNIRAVFNLNPPALEDEMLLLQADIQLKARAHAGQFWNLFRVEKYPN
;
A
#
# COMPACT_ATOMS: atom_id res chain seq x y z
N MET A 1 10.58 -34.13 -8.10
CA MET A 1 10.22 -33.80 -9.50
C MET A 1 11.49 -33.43 -10.25
N THR A 2 11.75 -34.02 -11.42
CA THR A 2 13.01 -33.82 -12.19
C THR A 2 12.93 -32.59 -13.09
N ALA A 3 14.04 -31.85 -13.20
CA ALA A 3 14.19 -30.59 -13.97
C ALA A 3 13.71 -30.67 -15.45
N ARG A 4 13.66 -31.88 -16.01
CA ARG A 4 13.16 -32.16 -17.36
C ARG A 4 11.64 -31.99 -17.49
N ALA A 5 10.88 -32.26 -16.43
CA ALA A 5 9.43 -32.06 -16.39
C ALA A 5 9.06 -30.57 -16.33
N GLN A 6 9.78 -29.78 -15.52
CA GLN A 6 9.60 -28.33 -15.44
C GLN A 6 9.91 -27.63 -16.77
N ARG A 7 10.98 -28.03 -17.47
CA ARG A 7 11.30 -27.49 -18.81
C ARG A 7 10.25 -27.81 -19.87
N ARG A 8 9.60 -28.98 -19.80
CA ARG A 8 8.49 -29.35 -20.70
C ARG A 8 7.25 -28.49 -20.44
N MET A 9 6.89 -28.29 -19.17
CA MET A 9 5.74 -27.44 -18.81
C MET A 9 5.96 -25.96 -19.18
N LEU A 10 7.18 -25.44 -18.99
CA LEU A 10 7.52 -24.07 -19.37
C LEU A 10 7.44 -23.85 -20.89
N ASN A 11 7.79 -24.86 -21.68
CA ASN A 11 7.73 -24.80 -23.14
C ASN A 11 6.29 -24.98 -23.69
N GLU A 12 5.44 -25.73 -23.00
CA GLU A 12 3.99 -25.83 -23.30
C GLU A 12 3.27 -24.51 -23.02
N VAL A 13 3.57 -23.85 -21.90
CA VAL A 13 2.99 -22.54 -21.54
C VAL A 13 3.40 -21.45 -22.53
N LYS A 14 4.64 -21.47 -23.03
CA LYS A 14 5.11 -20.52 -24.06
C LYS A 14 4.51 -20.76 -25.45
N LYS A 15 4.03 -21.98 -25.76
CA LYS A 15 3.45 -22.32 -27.06
C LYS A 15 1.99 -21.91 -27.22
N ASN A 16 1.30 -21.55 -26.14
CA ASN A 16 -0.08 -21.10 -26.17
C ASN A 16 -0.20 -19.74 -25.48
N PRO A 17 0.11 -18.62 -26.18
CA PRO A 17 -0.44 -17.34 -25.78
C PRO A 17 -1.95 -17.46 -26.00
N ARG A 18 -2.71 -17.84 -24.96
CA ARG A 18 -4.18 -17.81 -25.00
C ARG A 18 -4.60 -16.34 -25.03
N VAL A 19 -4.40 -15.67 -26.16
CA VAL A 19 -5.16 -14.47 -26.52
C VAL A 19 -6.51 -14.99 -26.96
N ARG A 20 -7.33 -15.35 -25.98
CA ARG A 20 -8.76 -15.62 -26.19
C ARG A 20 -9.36 -14.30 -26.69
N LYS A 21 -9.76 -14.28 -27.97
CA LYS A 21 -10.44 -13.14 -28.61
C LYS A 21 -11.93 -13.09 -28.28
N ASP A 22 -12.44 -14.07 -27.55
CA ASP A 22 -13.81 -14.11 -27.09
C ASP A 22 -13.99 -13.27 -25.81
N LEU A 23 -14.96 -12.36 -25.82
CA LEU A 23 -15.35 -11.52 -24.68
C LEU A 23 -16.08 -12.30 -23.59
N ALA A 24 -15.82 -13.60 -23.45
CA ALA A 24 -16.53 -14.50 -22.54
C ALA A 24 -16.49 -14.04 -21.07
N ASN A 25 -15.40 -13.36 -20.67
CA ASN A 25 -15.22 -12.81 -19.32
C ASN A 25 -15.71 -11.36 -19.18
N PHE A 26 -16.11 -10.72 -20.28
CA PHE A 26 -16.47 -9.30 -20.33
C PHE A 26 -17.86 -9.12 -20.97
N GLN A 27 -18.86 -9.80 -20.40
CA GLN A 27 -20.24 -9.81 -20.91
C GLN A 27 -20.81 -8.40 -21.10
N ASN A 28 -20.48 -7.46 -20.20
CA ASN A 28 -20.90 -6.06 -20.33
C ASN A 28 -20.39 -5.41 -21.62
N ILE A 29 -19.17 -5.73 -22.04
CA ILE A 29 -18.57 -5.22 -23.28
C ILE A 29 -19.23 -5.89 -24.49
N ALA A 30 -19.49 -7.20 -24.41
CA ALA A 30 -20.19 -7.94 -25.47
C ALA A 30 -21.60 -7.37 -25.71
N SER A 31 -22.37 -7.14 -24.65
CA SER A 31 -23.72 -6.58 -24.74
C SER A 31 -23.74 -5.16 -25.31
N GLU A 32 -22.73 -4.34 -25.00
CA GLU A 32 -22.66 -2.97 -25.51
C GLU A 32 -22.26 -2.92 -27.00
N LEU A 33 -21.44 -3.86 -27.45
CA LEU A 33 -21.13 -4.04 -28.88
C LEU A 33 -22.32 -4.53 -29.69
N GLU A 34 -23.08 -5.48 -29.14
CA GLU A 34 -24.33 -5.97 -29.74
C GLU A 34 -25.33 -4.82 -29.93
N LYS A 35 -25.51 -3.95 -28.92
CA LYS A 35 -26.36 -2.76 -29.04
C LYS A 35 -25.87 -1.78 -30.11
N GLN A 36 -24.55 -1.69 -30.32
CA GLN A 36 -23.94 -0.84 -31.33
C GLN A 36 -23.88 -1.51 -32.72
N GLY A 37 -24.33 -2.76 -32.86
CA GLY A 37 -24.25 -3.54 -34.10
C GLY A 37 -22.81 -3.83 -34.56
N LYS A 38 -21.84 -3.80 -33.65
CA LYS A 38 -20.41 -4.00 -33.95
C LYS A 38 -19.98 -5.41 -33.55
N ASP A 39 -19.16 -6.04 -34.39
CA ASP A 39 -18.47 -7.28 -34.03
C ASP A 39 -17.34 -7.01 -33.02
N SER A 40 -17.10 -7.97 -32.13
CA SER A 40 -15.95 -8.05 -31.23
C SER A 40 -14.60 -7.81 -31.92
N ALA A 41 -14.47 -8.16 -33.20
CA ALA A 41 -13.28 -7.92 -34.01
C ALA A 41 -13.03 -6.43 -34.33
N LEU A 42 -14.07 -5.58 -34.24
CA LEU A 42 -14.00 -4.12 -34.46
C LEU A 42 -13.74 -3.34 -33.17
N LEU A 43 -13.49 -4.04 -32.05
CA LEU A 43 -13.15 -3.38 -30.81
C LEU A 43 -11.81 -2.67 -30.97
N ASP A 44 -11.84 -1.35 -30.89
CA ASP A 44 -10.65 -0.51 -30.86
C ASP A 44 -9.94 -0.69 -29.51
N SER A 45 -9.26 -1.83 -29.38
CA SER A 45 -8.50 -2.21 -28.20
C SER A 45 -7.41 -1.20 -27.88
N ALA A 46 -6.88 -0.50 -28.89
CA ALA A 46 -5.91 0.57 -28.70
C ALA A 46 -6.51 1.74 -27.94
N ARG A 47 -7.68 2.24 -28.38
CA ARG A 47 -8.41 3.31 -27.68
C ARG A 47 -8.84 2.92 -26.27
N TYR A 48 -9.29 1.68 -26.06
CA TYR A 48 -9.63 1.23 -24.70
C TYR A 48 -8.40 1.18 -23.79
N THR A 49 -7.28 0.65 -24.29
CA THR A 49 -6.01 0.62 -23.57
C THR A 49 -5.54 2.03 -23.23
N GLU A 50 -5.66 2.98 -24.17
CA GLU A 50 -5.35 4.39 -23.94
C GLU A 50 -6.22 4.98 -22.81
N GLN A 51 -7.52 4.74 -22.82
CA GLN A 51 -8.41 5.23 -21.75
C GLN A 51 -8.07 4.64 -20.39
N VAL A 52 -7.79 3.33 -20.32
CA VAL A 52 -7.34 2.70 -19.07
C VAL A 52 -6.04 3.33 -18.59
N ASN A 53 -5.06 3.51 -19.47
CA ASN A 53 -3.79 4.16 -19.13
C ASN A 53 -3.96 5.59 -18.64
N ASN A 54 -4.87 6.36 -19.25
CA ASN A 54 -5.16 7.73 -18.82
C ASN A 54 -5.78 7.75 -17.42
N ILE A 55 -6.77 6.90 -17.16
CA ILE A 55 -7.39 6.77 -15.83
C ILE A 55 -6.36 6.33 -14.79
N THR A 56 -5.53 5.34 -15.11
CA THR A 56 -4.44 4.90 -14.23
C THR A 56 -3.47 6.03 -13.96
N SER A 57 -3.04 6.77 -14.98
CA SER A 57 -2.15 7.93 -14.82
C SER A 57 -2.78 9.01 -13.93
N ASP A 58 -4.06 9.33 -14.12
CA ASP A 58 -4.77 10.31 -13.31
C ASP A 58 -4.91 9.84 -11.86
N PHE A 59 -5.20 8.55 -11.64
CA PHE A 59 -5.23 7.95 -10.33
C PHE A 59 -3.86 8.04 -9.65
N GLU A 60 -2.80 7.55 -10.28
CA GLU A 60 -1.44 7.60 -9.76
C GLU A 60 -1.00 9.04 -9.46
N LYS A 61 -1.32 10.00 -10.33
CA LYS A 61 -1.01 11.42 -10.09
C LYS A 61 -1.74 11.96 -8.86
N ARG A 62 -3.01 11.59 -8.67
CA ARG A 62 -3.83 12.07 -7.56
C ARG A 62 -3.47 11.42 -6.22
N PHE A 63 -3.00 10.17 -6.25
CA PHE A 63 -2.65 9.41 -5.05
C PHE A 63 -1.14 9.35 -4.76
N ARG A 64 -0.30 9.92 -5.63
CA ARG A 64 1.14 10.03 -5.42
C ARG A 64 1.48 10.68 -4.07
N ASP A 65 0.75 11.72 -3.70
CA ASP A 65 1.00 12.44 -2.45
C ASP A 65 0.59 11.62 -1.21
N PHE A 66 -0.32 10.65 -1.35
CA PHE A 66 -0.65 9.72 -0.26
C PHE A 66 0.51 8.77 0.05
N ALA A 67 1.38 8.47 -0.93
CA ALA A 67 2.60 7.71 -0.66
C ALA A 67 3.51 8.43 0.34
N LEU A 68 3.44 9.76 0.43
CA LEU A 68 4.18 10.54 1.43
C LEU A 68 3.62 10.35 2.85
N LEU A 69 2.36 9.95 2.99
CA LEU A 69 1.70 9.68 4.27
C LEU A 69 1.88 8.23 4.73
N GLU A 70 2.24 7.31 3.84
CA GLU A 70 2.40 5.89 4.15
C GLU A 70 3.38 5.65 5.31
N PRO A 71 4.60 6.24 5.35
CA PRO A 71 5.52 6.03 6.47
C PRO A 71 4.93 6.44 7.82
N ILE A 72 4.11 7.49 7.81
CA ILE A 72 3.44 8.04 9.00
C ILE A 72 2.35 7.10 9.48
N ALA A 73 1.51 6.63 8.56
CA ALA A 73 0.45 5.68 8.86
C ALA A 73 1.04 4.35 9.38
N THR A 74 2.10 3.86 8.75
CA THR A 74 2.80 2.64 9.19
C THR A 74 3.34 2.79 10.60
N PHE A 75 3.99 3.92 10.94
CA PHE A 75 4.44 4.18 12.31
C PHE A 75 3.29 4.23 13.31
N MET A 76 2.19 4.89 12.98
CA MET A 76 1.02 4.96 13.88
C MET A 76 0.39 3.58 14.12
N CYS A 77 0.43 2.69 13.14
CA CYS A 77 -0.08 1.33 13.28
C CYS A 77 0.91 0.39 13.98
N TYR A 78 2.21 0.55 13.73
CA TYR A 78 3.26 -0.35 14.17
C TYR A 78 4.46 0.43 14.73
N PRO A 79 4.28 1.19 15.83
CA PRO A 79 5.29 2.13 16.30
C PRO A 79 6.60 1.46 16.73
N PHE A 80 6.62 0.15 16.98
CA PHE A 80 7.80 -0.61 17.40
C PHE A 80 8.43 -1.45 16.29
N SER A 81 8.09 -1.22 15.03
CA SER A 81 8.74 -1.93 13.92
C SER A 81 10.25 -1.63 13.93
N GLU A 82 11.09 -2.65 13.79
CA GLU A 82 12.55 -2.50 13.68
C GLU A 82 12.95 -1.75 12.41
N ASP A 83 12.06 -1.72 11.41
CA ASP A 83 12.25 -1.01 10.15
C ASP A 83 12.04 0.52 10.27
N HIS A 84 11.56 1.02 11.42
CA HIS A 84 11.37 2.44 11.64
C HIS A 84 12.66 3.12 12.13
N ASP A 85 13.33 3.80 11.20
CA ASP A 85 14.30 4.83 11.55
C ASP A 85 13.55 6.14 11.88
N ILE A 86 13.54 6.50 13.16
CA ILE A 86 12.80 7.66 13.70
C ILE A 86 13.31 8.97 13.10
N ASP A 87 14.62 9.11 12.93
CA ASP A 87 15.25 10.31 12.38
C ASP A 87 14.81 10.50 10.92
N SER A 88 14.91 9.45 10.11
CA SER A 88 14.47 9.47 8.72
C SER A 88 12.96 9.73 8.60
N LEU A 89 12.16 9.13 9.47
CA LEU A 89 10.71 9.32 9.47
C LEU A 89 10.32 10.75 9.86
N ALA A 90 10.98 11.34 10.85
CA ALA A 90 10.75 12.73 11.23
C ALA A 90 11.11 13.71 10.10
N GLN A 91 12.17 13.46 9.34
CA GLN A 91 12.48 14.25 8.14
C GLN A 91 11.41 14.11 7.06
N ASN A 92 10.87 12.90 6.84
CA ASN A 92 9.79 12.67 5.89
C ASN A 92 8.51 13.42 6.30
N ILE A 93 8.13 13.34 7.58
CA ILE A 93 6.97 14.05 8.13
C ILE A 93 7.15 15.57 8.03
N ARG A 94 8.36 16.09 8.30
CA ARG A 94 8.68 17.50 8.08
C ARG A 94 8.43 17.92 6.63
N ALA A 95 8.85 17.11 5.65
CA ALA A 95 8.66 17.46 4.25
C ALA A 95 7.16 17.62 3.88
N VAL A 96 6.28 16.89 4.57
CA VAL A 96 4.82 16.92 4.35
C VAL A 96 4.12 18.02 5.15
N PHE A 97 4.45 18.17 6.43
CA PHE A 97 3.71 19.03 7.38
C PHE A 97 4.48 20.27 7.84
N ASN A 98 5.71 20.46 7.36
CA ASN A 98 6.59 21.57 7.71
C ASN A 98 6.82 21.72 9.24
N LEU A 99 7.12 20.60 9.89
CA LEU A 99 7.37 20.51 11.34
C LEU A 99 8.87 20.59 11.66
N ASN A 100 9.19 20.86 12.93
CA ASN A 100 10.55 20.85 13.45
C ASN A 100 11.01 19.40 13.75
N PRO A 101 12.05 18.85 13.09
CA PRO A 101 12.38 17.43 13.20
C PRO A 101 12.85 16.98 14.59
N PRO A 102 13.80 17.64 15.27
CA PRO A 102 14.20 17.24 16.62
C PRO A 102 13.03 17.17 17.61
N ALA A 103 12.14 18.17 17.56
CA ALA A 103 10.96 18.16 18.42
C ALA A 103 9.99 17.02 18.06
N LEU A 104 9.88 16.68 16.77
CA LEU A 104 9.04 15.57 16.32
C LEU A 104 9.64 14.20 16.70
N GLU A 105 10.95 14.03 16.58
CA GLU A 105 11.67 12.83 17.02
C GLU A 105 11.43 12.60 18.52
N ASP A 106 11.58 13.64 19.34
CA ASP A 106 11.29 13.59 20.77
C ASP A 106 9.84 13.14 21.06
N GLU A 107 8.86 13.71 20.35
CA GLU A 107 7.45 13.33 20.50
C GLU A 107 7.16 11.89 20.06
N MET A 108 7.82 11.42 18.99
CA MET A 108 7.68 10.04 18.51
C MET A 108 8.26 9.02 19.49
N LEU A 109 9.44 9.30 20.04
CA LEU A 109 10.07 8.49 21.09
C LEU A 109 9.24 8.51 22.38
N LEU A 110 8.70 9.67 22.74
CA LEU A 110 7.79 9.81 23.89
C LEU A 110 6.53 8.97 23.70
N LEU A 111 5.93 9.00 22.51
CA LEU A 111 4.77 8.17 22.18
C LEU A 111 5.08 6.67 22.31
N GLN A 112 6.20 6.21 21.75
CA GLN A 112 6.65 4.82 21.90
C GLN A 112 6.83 4.44 23.37
N ALA A 113 7.52 5.27 24.15
CA ALA A 113 7.73 5.06 25.57
C ALA A 113 6.39 4.98 26.32
N ASP A 114 5.49 5.94 26.11
CA ASP A 114 4.18 5.98 26.75
C ASP A 114 3.34 4.75 26.43
N ILE A 115 3.35 4.27 25.19
CA ILE A 115 2.67 3.02 24.82
C ILE A 115 3.27 1.83 25.57
N GLN A 116 4.60 1.71 25.67
CA GLN A 116 5.24 0.63 26.43
C GLN A 116 4.91 0.69 27.92
N LEU A 117 4.93 1.89 28.52
CA LEU A 117 4.59 2.10 29.92
C LEU A 117 3.14 1.68 30.17
N LYS A 118 2.20 2.16 29.33
CA LYS A 118 0.77 1.81 29.43
C LYS A 118 0.51 0.33 29.21
N ALA A 119 1.21 -0.33 28.29
CA ALA A 119 1.07 -1.78 28.09
C ALA A 119 1.50 -2.59 29.32
N ARG A 120 2.41 -2.05 30.15
CA ARG A 120 2.89 -2.68 31.40
C ARG A 120 2.21 -2.15 32.66
N ALA A 121 1.24 -1.25 32.51
CA ALA A 121 0.50 -0.62 33.60
C ALA A 121 -0.07 -1.61 34.61
N HIS A 122 -0.54 -2.76 34.13
CA HIS A 122 -1.18 -3.77 34.96
C HIS A 122 -0.20 -4.81 35.53
N ALA A 123 1.09 -4.71 35.21
CA ALA A 123 2.12 -5.61 35.71
C ALA A 123 2.58 -5.18 37.12
N GLY A 124 1.89 -5.66 38.15
CA GLY A 124 2.30 -5.49 39.55
C GLY A 124 2.38 -4.03 40.01
N GLN A 125 3.45 -3.68 40.73
CA GLN A 125 3.68 -2.34 41.31
C GLN A 125 4.33 -1.34 40.32
N PHE A 126 4.20 -1.56 39.01
CA PHE A 126 4.89 -0.78 37.98
C PHE A 126 4.75 0.75 38.16
N TRP A 127 3.54 1.22 38.46
CA TRP A 127 3.27 2.64 38.65
C TRP A 127 3.92 3.25 39.91
N ASN A 128 4.31 2.45 40.89
CA ASN A 128 5.03 2.94 42.08
C ASN A 128 6.44 3.45 41.74
N LEU A 129 6.94 3.15 40.54
CA LEU A 129 8.24 3.61 40.06
C LEU A 129 8.19 4.99 39.38
N PHE A 130 7.00 5.54 39.14
CA PHE A 130 6.81 6.79 38.42
C PHE A 130 6.10 7.84 39.27
N ARG A 131 6.38 9.12 39.01
CA ARG A 131 5.68 10.24 39.67
C ARG A 131 4.26 10.35 39.13
N VAL A 132 3.28 10.36 40.05
CA VAL A 132 1.85 10.44 39.75
C VAL A 132 1.49 11.67 38.90
N GLU A 133 2.24 12.77 39.04
CA GLU A 133 2.03 14.02 38.29
C GLU A 133 2.13 13.84 36.77
N LYS A 134 2.97 12.90 36.30
CA LYS A 134 3.20 12.69 34.86
C LYS A 134 2.19 11.71 34.24
N TYR A 135 1.62 10.81 35.04
CA TYR A 135 0.69 9.77 34.60
C TYR A 135 -0.43 9.58 35.64
N PRO A 136 -1.46 10.45 35.66
CA PRO A 136 -2.58 10.30 36.58
C PRO A 136 -3.42 9.06 36.21
N ASN A 137 -3.80 8.29 37.24
CA ASN A 137 -4.66 7.09 37.12
C ASN A 137 -6.11 7.44 36.78
#